data_AF-G9EQD2-F1
#
_entry.id   AF-G9EQD2-F1
#
_cell.length_a   1.000
_cell.length_b   1.000
_cell.length_c   1.000
_cell.angle_alpha   90.00
_cell.angle_beta   90.00
_cell.angle_gamma   90.00
#
_symmetry.space_group_name_H-M   'P 1'
#
loop_
_entity.id
_entity.type
_entity.pdbx_description
1 polymer ?
#
loop_
_entity_poly.entity_id
_entity_poly.type
_entity_poly.pdbx_seq_one_letter_code
_entity_poly.pdbx_strand_id
1 'polypeptide(L)'
;MKLTEIYGPLFVNRHGVKDSGVWYEALCDLTENDIKFGLSALFRAKEHKDWPPSCLQFRHLCLSKQEPEANGLPTVHAAFYEARRNLSFSKAQWSHPAIKITVKIVGVDKVNAARADLAFAQFKPMYLKVCAEISLGKDVPFVADDELIIRRKNTTKIPRLAQLIKELA
;
A
#
# COMPACT_ATOMS: atom_id res chain seq x y z
N MET A 1 -8.99 -30.64 2.56
CA MET A 1 -8.64 -29.23 2.83
C MET A 1 -7.21 -29.02 2.35
N LYS A 2 -6.89 -27.92 1.65
CA LYS A 2 -5.53 -27.69 1.09
C LYS A 2 -4.39 -27.79 2.13
N LEU A 3 -4.63 -27.48 3.40
CA LEU A 3 -3.62 -27.63 4.46
C LEU A 3 -3.23 -29.10 4.74
N THR A 4 -4.19 -30.03 4.61
CA THR A 4 -3.92 -31.47 4.71
C THR A 4 -3.06 -31.97 3.55
N GLU A 5 -3.19 -31.36 2.37
CA GLU A 5 -2.34 -31.69 1.22
C GLU A 5 -0.90 -31.17 1.40
N ILE A 6 -0.72 -30.01 2.05
CA ILE A 6 0.60 -29.39 2.27
C ILE A 6 1.39 -30.13 3.36
N TYR A 7 0.75 -30.40 4.50
CA TYR A 7 1.44 -30.92 5.69
C TYR A 7 1.14 -32.39 5.98
N GLY A 8 0.18 -32.99 5.27
CA GLY A 8 -0.14 -34.41 5.39
C GLY A 8 -0.52 -34.82 6.83
N PRO A 9 0.03 -35.94 7.33
CA PRO A 9 -0.26 -36.45 8.67
C PRO A 9 0.05 -35.47 9.81
N LEU A 10 1.00 -34.54 9.64
CA LEU A 10 1.35 -33.56 10.68
C LEU A 10 0.17 -32.65 11.01
N PHE A 11 -0.58 -32.22 10.00
CA PHE A 11 -1.77 -31.40 10.20
C PHE A 11 -2.87 -32.19 10.89
N VAL A 12 -3.11 -33.41 10.43
CA VAL A 12 -4.15 -34.29 10.97
C VAL A 12 -3.88 -34.63 12.43
N ASN A 13 -2.63 -34.97 12.78
CA ASN A 13 -2.25 -35.30 14.14
C ASN A 13 -2.44 -34.11 15.10
N ARG A 14 -2.28 -32.88 14.61
CA ARG A 14 -2.36 -31.67 15.43
C ARG A 14 -3.77 -31.10 15.55
N HIS A 15 -4.53 -31.12 14.46
CA HIS A 15 -5.83 -30.44 14.37
C HIS A 15 -7.01 -31.38 14.14
N GLY A 16 -6.75 -32.67 13.95
CA GLY A 16 -7.77 -33.66 13.63
C GLY A 16 -8.11 -33.73 12.13
N VAL A 17 -8.92 -34.73 11.78
CA VAL A 17 -9.41 -34.95 10.41
C VAL A 17 -10.60 -34.02 10.09
N LYS A 18 -11.38 -33.67 11.11
CA LYS A 18 -12.56 -32.80 11.01
C LYS A 18 -12.39 -31.62 11.95
N ASP A 19 -12.87 -30.46 11.52
CA ASP A 19 -12.92 -29.30 12.39
C ASP A 19 -13.89 -29.55 13.55
N SER A 20 -13.46 -29.18 14.75
CA SER A 20 -14.28 -29.20 15.96
C SER A 20 -15.14 -27.94 16.12
N GLY A 21 -15.08 -27.02 15.15
CA GLY A 21 -15.73 -25.71 15.16
C GLY A 21 -14.73 -24.55 15.37
N VAL A 22 -13.52 -24.85 15.83
CA VAL A 22 -12.49 -23.85 16.13
C VAL A 22 -11.98 -23.15 14.86
N TRP A 23 -11.80 -23.89 13.76
CA TRP A 23 -11.40 -23.28 12.49
C TRP A 23 -12.56 -22.50 11.87
N TYR A 24 -13.78 -23.01 11.98
CA TYR A 24 -14.97 -22.29 11.54
C TYR A 24 -15.10 -20.96 12.28
N GLU A 25 -15.11 -20.94 13.60
CA GLU A 25 -15.20 -19.68 14.38
C GLU A 25 -14.07 -18.70 14.05
N ALA A 26 -12.86 -19.20 13.82
CA ALA A 26 -11.72 -18.35 13.50
C ALA A 26 -11.76 -17.75 12.10
N LEU A 27 -12.53 -18.31 11.16
CA LEU A 27 -12.47 -17.94 9.74
C LEU A 27 -13.84 -17.62 9.12
N CYS A 28 -14.95 -17.75 9.86
CA CYS A 28 -16.32 -17.65 9.33
C CYS A 28 -16.67 -16.26 8.77
N ASP A 29 -15.99 -15.22 9.22
CA ASP A 29 -16.15 -13.84 8.75
C ASP A 29 -15.22 -13.47 7.59
N LEU A 30 -14.30 -14.37 7.20
CA LEU A 30 -13.36 -14.13 6.10
C LEU A 30 -13.99 -14.44 4.75
N THR A 31 -13.67 -13.62 3.75
CA THR A 31 -14.10 -13.88 2.38
C THR A 31 -13.25 -14.98 1.74
N GLU A 32 -13.75 -15.60 0.67
CA GLU A 32 -12.99 -16.59 -0.11
C GLU A 32 -11.64 -16.01 -0.59
N ASN A 33 -11.61 -14.72 -0.91
CA ASN A 33 -10.40 -14.01 -1.33
C ASN A 33 -9.38 -13.88 -0.19
N ASP A 34 -9.81 -13.73 1.05
CA ASP A 34 -8.93 -13.65 2.22
C ASP A 34 -8.31 -15.02 2.49
N ILE A 35 -9.11 -16.09 2.36
CA ILE A 35 -8.62 -17.47 2.47
C ILE A 35 -7.61 -17.80 1.37
N LYS A 36 -7.91 -17.45 0.11
CA LYS A 36 -6.97 -17.63 -1.03
C LYS A 36 -5.64 -16.92 -0.78
N PHE A 37 -5.71 -15.69 -0.26
CA PHE A 37 -4.51 -14.94 0.06
C PHE A 37 -3.73 -15.54 1.22
N GLY A 38 -4.41 -15.94 2.30
CA GLY A 38 -3.75 -16.60 3.43
C GLY A 38 -3.01 -17.86 3.00
N LEU A 39 -3.56 -18.63 2.06
CA LEU A 39 -2.84 -19.76 1.46
C LEU A 39 -1.58 -19.30 0.68
N SER A 40 -1.69 -18.27 -0.16
CA SER A 40 -0.53 -17.72 -0.87
C SER A 40 0.54 -17.12 0.06
N ALA A 41 0.13 -16.48 1.16
CA ALA A 41 1.02 -15.99 2.19
C ALA A 41 1.70 -17.14 2.95
N LEU A 42 0.94 -18.19 3.28
CA LEU A 42 1.45 -19.40 3.91
C LEU A 42 2.56 -20.07 3.10
N PHE A 43 2.39 -20.19 1.77
CA PHE A 43 3.42 -20.74 0.90
C PHE A 43 4.73 -19.94 0.88
N ARG A 44 4.70 -18.66 1.27
CA ARG A 44 5.88 -17.76 1.32
C ARG A 44 6.46 -17.65 2.73
N ALA A 45 5.69 -17.99 3.76
CA ALA A 45 6.07 -17.87 5.16
C ALA A 45 7.07 -18.97 5.54
N LYS A 46 8.35 -18.59 5.75
CA LYS A 46 9.42 -19.53 6.13
C LYS A 46 9.15 -20.22 7.47
N GLU A 47 8.48 -19.54 8.38
CA GLU A 47 8.11 -20.03 9.71
C GLU A 47 7.14 -21.23 9.67
N HIS A 48 6.37 -21.37 8.59
CA HIS A 48 5.40 -22.44 8.41
C HIS A 48 5.82 -23.46 7.36
N LYS A 49 7.12 -23.50 7.02
CA LYS A 49 7.66 -24.46 6.06
C LYS A 49 7.48 -25.90 6.55
N ASP A 50 7.90 -26.17 7.80
CA ASP A 50 7.96 -27.53 8.34
C ASP A 50 6.79 -27.83 9.29
N TRP A 51 6.12 -26.79 9.79
CA TRP A 51 5.05 -26.92 10.79
C TRP A 51 3.77 -26.19 10.36
N PRO A 52 2.61 -26.85 10.47
CA PRO A 52 1.33 -26.23 10.13
C PRO A 52 1.00 -25.07 11.07
N PRO A 53 0.37 -23.99 10.55
CA PRO A 53 -0.09 -22.88 11.36
C PRO A 53 -1.29 -23.29 12.22
N SER A 54 -1.46 -22.65 13.37
CA SER A 54 -2.73 -22.67 14.10
C SER A 54 -3.82 -21.91 13.33
N CYS A 55 -5.10 -22.10 13.69
CA CYS A 55 -6.20 -21.33 13.07
C CYS A 55 -6.00 -19.81 13.20
N LEU A 56 -5.47 -19.34 14.33
CA LEU A 56 -5.20 -17.92 14.56
C LEU A 56 -4.01 -17.41 13.72
N GLN A 57 -2.94 -18.20 13.60
CA GLN A 57 -1.81 -17.87 12.73
C GLN A 57 -2.25 -17.80 11.27
N PHE A 58 -3.06 -18.77 10.82
CA PHE A 58 -3.59 -18.77 9.47
C PHE A 58 -4.54 -17.58 9.22
N ARG A 59 -5.41 -17.25 10.19
CA ARG A 59 -6.25 -16.04 10.12
C ARG A 59 -5.40 -14.78 9.94
N HIS A 60 -4.29 -14.66 10.68
CA HIS A 60 -3.38 -13.52 10.55
C HIS A 60 -2.80 -13.42 9.13
N LEU A 61 -2.40 -14.55 8.54
CA LEU A 61 -1.94 -14.61 7.15
C LEU A 61 -3.04 -14.24 6.14
N CYS A 62 -4.31 -14.59 6.39
CA CYS A 62 -5.42 -14.18 5.55
C CYS A 62 -5.63 -12.66 5.56
N LEU A 63 -5.43 -12.03 6.71
CA LEU A 63 -5.66 -10.60 6.93
C LEU A 63 -4.44 -9.73 6.58
N SER A 64 -3.25 -10.32 6.41
CA SER A 64 -2.02 -9.59 6.08
C SER A 64 -2.00 -9.00 4.66
N LYS A 65 -3.08 -9.15 3.87
CA LYS A 65 -3.36 -8.37 2.65
C LYS A 65 -3.21 -6.86 2.83
N GLN A 66 -3.39 -6.39 4.05
CA GLN A 66 -3.28 -4.98 4.39
C GLN A 66 -1.83 -4.49 4.46
N GLU A 67 -0.82 -5.37 4.37
CA GLU A 67 0.58 -4.98 4.33
C GLU A 67 1.07 -4.87 2.88
N PRO A 68 1.42 -3.66 2.39
CA PRO A 68 1.83 -3.41 1.01
C PRO A 68 2.93 -4.34 0.49
N GLU A 69 3.87 -4.70 1.37
CA GLU A 69 5.08 -5.45 1.05
C GLU A 69 4.81 -6.83 0.44
N ALA A 70 3.69 -7.47 0.79
CA ALA A 70 3.36 -8.83 0.35
C ALA A 70 3.03 -8.95 -1.15
N ASN A 71 2.78 -7.84 -1.84
CA ASN A 71 2.35 -7.80 -3.25
C ASN A 71 3.29 -7.01 -4.16
N GLY A 72 4.54 -6.79 -3.74
CA GLY A 72 5.49 -5.95 -4.49
C GLY A 72 5.14 -4.46 -4.44
N LEU A 73 4.24 -4.05 -3.53
CA LEU A 73 3.93 -2.65 -3.31
C LEU A 73 4.97 -2.05 -2.35
N PRO A 74 5.43 -0.82 -2.61
CA PRO A 74 6.32 -0.12 -1.68
C PRO A 74 5.73 -0.02 -0.27
N THR A 75 6.59 -0.04 0.75
CA THR A 75 6.16 0.20 2.14
C THR A 75 5.52 1.59 2.24
N VAL A 76 4.60 1.79 3.21
CA VAL A 76 3.92 3.09 3.36
C VAL A 76 4.92 4.24 3.50
N HIS A 77 5.99 4.04 4.27
CA HIS A 77 7.03 5.04 4.45
C HIS A 77 7.81 5.28 3.16
N ALA A 78 8.23 4.23 2.47
CA ALA A 78 8.93 4.35 1.19
C ALA A 78 8.09 5.08 0.14
N ALA A 79 6.81 4.71 0.01
CA ALA A 79 5.85 5.35 -0.87
C ALA A 79 5.67 6.85 -0.56
N PHE A 80 5.57 7.21 0.72
CA PHE A 80 5.42 8.61 1.12
C PHE A 80 6.67 9.45 0.81
N TYR A 81 7.87 8.92 1.10
CA TYR A 81 9.11 9.61 0.78
C TYR A 81 9.32 9.75 -0.72
N GLU A 82 9.02 8.70 -1.49
CA GLU A 82 9.06 8.75 -2.93
C GLU A 82 8.07 9.77 -3.49
N ALA A 83 6.83 9.78 -2.99
CA ALA A 83 5.83 10.76 -3.39
C ALA A 83 6.37 12.17 -3.25
N ARG A 84 6.80 12.56 -2.04
CA ARG A 84 7.31 13.92 -1.78
C ARG A 84 8.52 14.29 -2.62
N ARG A 85 9.45 13.34 -2.83
CA ARG A 85 10.61 13.54 -3.71
C ARG A 85 10.16 13.87 -5.13
N ASN A 86 9.20 13.10 -5.65
CA ASN A 86 8.76 13.16 -7.03
C ASN A 86 7.88 14.37 -7.35
N LEU A 87 7.18 14.98 -6.38
CA LEU A 87 6.36 16.18 -6.62
C LEU A 87 7.13 17.39 -7.17
N SER A 88 8.45 17.42 -6.98
CA SER A 88 9.32 18.52 -7.42
C SER A 88 9.89 18.32 -8.83
N PHE A 89 9.72 17.14 -9.44
CA PHE A 89 10.32 16.80 -10.74
C PHE A 89 9.25 16.66 -11.81
N SER A 90 9.48 17.26 -12.98
CA SER A 90 8.57 17.16 -14.13
C SER A 90 8.61 15.80 -14.84
N LYS A 91 9.71 15.04 -14.67
CA LYS A 91 9.88 13.67 -15.16
C LYS A 91 10.20 12.75 -13.99
N ALA A 92 9.25 12.61 -13.08
CA ALA A 92 9.40 11.74 -11.92
C ALA A 92 9.35 10.26 -12.33
N GLN A 93 10.26 9.46 -11.78
CA GLN A 93 10.20 8.00 -11.89
C GLN A 93 9.46 7.45 -10.68
N TRP A 94 8.25 6.95 -10.93
CA TRP A 94 7.39 6.37 -9.91
C TRP A 94 7.57 4.86 -9.90
N SER A 95 7.91 4.29 -8.74
CA SER A 95 8.09 2.85 -8.56
C SER A 95 6.79 2.08 -8.71
N HIS A 96 5.66 2.69 -8.35
CA HIS A 96 4.36 2.03 -8.43
C HIS A 96 3.19 3.01 -8.68
N PRO A 97 2.22 2.65 -9.55
CA PRO A 97 1.02 3.47 -9.81
C PRO A 97 0.20 3.82 -8.56
N ALA A 98 0.19 2.92 -7.56
CA ALA A 98 -0.46 3.15 -6.26
C ALA A 98 -0.05 4.47 -5.61
N ILE A 99 1.21 4.87 -5.76
CA ILE A 99 1.73 6.11 -5.17
C ILE A 99 1.07 7.32 -5.87
N LYS A 100 1.04 7.33 -7.20
CA LYS A 100 0.42 8.39 -8.01
C LYS A 100 -1.05 8.59 -7.66
N ILE A 101 -1.79 7.49 -7.62
CA ILE A 101 -3.23 7.48 -7.29
C ILE A 101 -3.45 8.04 -5.90
N THR A 102 -2.62 7.62 -4.93
CA THR A 102 -2.72 8.13 -3.56
C THR A 102 -2.44 9.63 -3.49
N VAL A 103 -1.41 10.12 -4.18
CA VAL A 103 -1.12 11.57 -4.26
C VAL A 103 -2.30 12.32 -4.88
N LYS A 104 -2.90 11.79 -5.95
CA LYS A 104 -4.08 12.39 -6.60
C LYS A 104 -5.27 12.51 -5.65
N ILE A 105 -5.54 11.45 -4.88
CA ILE A 105 -6.68 11.44 -3.93
C ILE A 105 -6.43 12.35 -2.74
N VAL A 106 -5.23 12.32 -2.16
CA VAL A 106 -4.87 13.14 -0.99
C VAL A 106 -4.74 14.62 -1.37
N GLY A 107 -4.20 14.88 -2.56
CA GLY A 107 -3.88 16.20 -3.10
C GLY A 107 -2.40 16.55 -2.93
N VAL A 108 -1.80 17.06 -4.00
CA VAL A 108 -0.37 17.46 -4.10
C VAL A 108 0.04 18.37 -2.94
N ASP A 109 -0.76 19.40 -2.64
CA ASP A 109 -0.45 20.39 -1.60
C ASP A 109 -0.39 19.78 -0.20
N LYS A 110 -1.27 18.80 0.07
CA LYS A 110 -1.32 18.14 1.38
C LYS A 110 -0.15 17.18 1.56
N VAL A 111 0.22 16.44 0.51
CA VAL A 111 1.40 15.58 0.53
C VAL A 111 2.69 16.40 0.62
N ASN A 112 2.74 17.58 0.00
CA ASN A 112 3.89 18.48 0.03
C ASN A 112 3.98 19.39 1.28
N ALA A 113 3.02 19.30 2.22
CA ALA A 113 2.99 20.20 3.37
C ALA A 113 4.29 20.17 4.19
N ALA A 114 4.67 21.32 4.76
CA ALA A 114 5.89 21.44 5.57
C ALA A 114 5.90 20.49 6.77
N ARG A 115 4.72 20.29 7.39
CA ARG A 115 4.50 19.33 8.46
C ARG A 115 4.39 17.90 7.90
N ALA A 116 5.54 17.25 7.79
CA ALA A 116 5.68 15.89 7.27
C ALA A 116 4.85 14.86 8.03
N ASP A 117 4.71 15.04 9.34
CA ASP A 117 3.92 14.20 10.24
C ASP A 117 2.42 14.22 9.90
N LEU A 118 1.86 15.42 9.70
CA LEU A 118 0.45 15.57 9.32
C LEU A 118 0.19 15.09 7.90
N ALA A 119 1.11 15.37 6.97
CA ALA A 119 1.04 14.87 5.60
C ALA A 119 1.08 13.33 5.56
N PHE A 120 1.95 12.72 6.36
CA PHE A 120 2.03 11.26 6.48
C PHE A 120 0.76 10.66 7.07
N ALA A 121 0.20 11.27 8.12
CA ALA A 121 -1.03 10.83 8.76
C ALA A 121 -2.23 10.81 7.79
N GLN A 122 -2.28 11.72 6.82
CA GLN A 122 -3.30 11.75 5.77
C GLN A 122 -2.98 10.78 4.62
N PHE A 123 -1.70 10.63 4.26
CA PHE A 123 -1.27 9.76 3.18
C PHE A 123 -1.44 8.28 3.51
N LYS A 124 -1.00 7.84 4.70
CA LYS A 124 -0.99 6.43 5.14
C LYS A 124 -2.33 5.70 4.94
N PRO A 125 -3.46 6.17 5.47
CA PRO A 125 -4.72 5.43 5.34
C PRO A 125 -5.19 5.34 3.88
N MET A 126 -4.95 6.39 3.09
CA MET A 126 -5.32 6.39 1.67
C MET A 126 -4.45 5.44 0.85
N TYR A 127 -3.14 5.42 1.12
CA TYR A 127 -2.21 4.51 0.46
C TYR A 127 -2.60 3.05 0.70
N LEU A 128 -2.87 2.69 1.96
CA LEU A 128 -3.29 1.34 2.32
C LEU A 128 -4.60 0.93 1.63
N LYS A 129 -5.56 1.86 1.51
CA LYS A 129 -6.80 1.61 0.77
C LYS A 129 -6.56 1.34 -0.71
N VAL A 130 -5.72 2.16 -1.36
CA VAL A 130 -5.35 1.97 -2.78
C VAL A 130 -4.60 0.65 -2.98
N CYS A 131 -3.66 0.31 -2.10
CA CYS A 131 -2.96 -0.97 -2.10
C CYS A 131 -3.93 -2.15 -1.99
N ALA A 132 -4.94 -2.07 -1.11
CA ALA A 132 -5.96 -3.10 -0.97
C ALA A 132 -6.81 -3.24 -2.24
N GLU A 133 -7.22 -2.13 -2.88
CA GLU A 133 -8.00 -2.16 -4.12
C GLU A 133 -7.22 -2.79 -5.29
N ILE A 134 -5.94 -2.43 -5.43
CA ILE A 134 -5.04 -3.03 -6.43
C ILE A 134 -4.85 -4.52 -6.16
N SER A 135 -4.68 -4.90 -4.89
CA SER A 135 -4.51 -6.30 -4.48
C SER A 135 -5.77 -7.15 -4.72
N LEU A 136 -6.93 -6.52 -4.85
CA LEU A 136 -8.19 -7.16 -5.25
C LEU A 136 -8.39 -7.20 -6.77
N GLY A 137 -7.43 -6.69 -7.55
CA GLY A 137 -7.50 -6.65 -9.02
C GLY A 137 -8.52 -5.66 -9.56
N LYS A 138 -8.93 -4.66 -8.79
CA LYS A 138 -9.79 -3.59 -9.29
C LYS A 138 -9.00 -2.72 -10.28
N ASP A 139 -9.67 -2.34 -11.37
CA ASP A 139 -9.13 -1.34 -12.29
C ASP A 139 -8.90 -0.03 -11.54
N VAL A 140 -7.65 0.42 -11.55
CA VAL A 140 -7.26 1.69 -10.94
C VAL A 140 -7.16 2.79 -11.99
N PRO A 141 -7.57 4.02 -11.64
CA PRO A 141 -7.56 5.12 -12.58
C PRO A 141 -6.12 5.45 -13.02
N PHE A 142 -5.95 5.68 -14.33
CA PHE A 142 -4.71 6.21 -14.85
C PHE A 142 -4.49 7.64 -14.32
N VAL A 143 -3.26 7.93 -13.90
CA VAL A 143 -2.85 9.25 -13.42
C VAL A 143 -1.60 9.67 -14.19
N ALA A 144 -1.72 10.75 -14.95
CA ALA A 144 -0.61 11.33 -15.69
C ALA A 144 0.34 12.09 -14.76
N ASP A 145 1.63 12.12 -15.10
CA ASP A 145 2.67 12.70 -14.23
C ASP A 145 2.52 14.23 -14.06
N ASP A 146 2.06 14.91 -15.11
CA ASP A 146 1.86 16.36 -15.15
C ASP A 146 0.71 16.85 -14.26
N GLU A 147 -0.19 15.96 -13.87
CA GLU A 147 -1.24 16.24 -12.87
C GLU A 147 -0.69 16.32 -11.44
N LEU A 148 0.50 15.76 -11.18
CA LEU A 148 1.05 15.56 -9.84
C LEU A 148 2.19 16.52 -9.48
N ILE A 149 2.55 17.44 -10.37
CA ILE A 149 3.66 18.37 -10.14
C ILE A 149 3.17 19.58 -9.35
N ILE A 150 3.99 20.06 -8.41
CA ILE A 150 3.74 21.35 -7.74
C ILE A 150 3.81 22.45 -8.79
N ARG A 151 2.65 22.96 -9.22
CA ARG A 151 2.60 24.17 -10.04
C ARG A 151 3.01 25.32 -9.15
N ARG A 152 4.24 25.82 -9.32
CA ARG A 152 4.63 27.11 -8.77
C ARG A 152 3.61 28.12 -9.30
N LYS A 153 2.79 28.69 -8.41
CA LYS A 153 2.08 29.92 -8.74
C LYS A 153 3.18 30.90 -9.12
N ASN A 154 3.24 31.28 -10.40
CA ASN A 154 4.04 32.42 -10.81
C ASN A 154 3.57 33.58 -9.96
N THR A 155 4.33 33.89 -8.90
CA THR A 155 4.13 35.12 -8.16
C THR A 155 4.21 36.23 -9.20
N THR A 156 3.06 36.86 -9.40
CA THR A 156 2.83 38.00 -10.28
C THR A 156 4.07 38.89 -10.34
N LYS A 157 4.49 39.20 -11.58
CA LYS A 157 5.46 40.23 -11.98
C LYS A 157 5.73 41.19 -10.81
N ILE A 158 6.94 41.18 -10.26
CA ILE A 158 7.38 42.26 -9.36
C ILE A 158 7.18 43.56 -10.15
N PRO A 159 6.18 44.40 -9.82
CA PRO A 159 6.00 45.64 -10.54
C PRO A 159 7.24 46.46 -10.23
N ARG A 160 7.92 46.94 -11.28
CA ARG A 160 9.14 47.77 -11.25
C ARG A 160 10.51 47.07 -11.32
N LEU A 161 10.61 45.76 -11.59
CA LEU A 161 11.95 45.17 -11.84
C LEU A 161 12.68 45.86 -13.02
N ALA A 162 11.96 46.16 -14.10
CA ALA A 162 12.49 46.90 -15.25
C ALA A 162 12.79 48.38 -14.94
N GLN A 163 12.18 48.94 -13.90
CA GLN A 163 12.34 50.34 -13.51
C GLN A 163 13.53 50.51 -12.57
N LEU A 164 13.73 49.57 -11.64
CA LEU A 164 14.93 49.46 -10.79
C LEU A 164 16.22 49.24 -11.59
N ILE A 165 16.18 48.45 -12.66
CA ILE A 165 17.34 48.23 -13.54
C ILE A 165 17.74 49.53 -14.28
N LYS A 166 16.77 50.41 -14.58
CA LYS A 166 17.03 51.72 -15.21
C LYS A 166 17.57 52.78 -14.25
N GLU A 167 17.33 52.65 -12.95
CA GLU A 167 17.83 53.58 -11.92
C GLU A 167 19.25 53.24 -11.44
N LEU A 168 19.79 52.07 -11.84
CA LEU A 168 21.12 51.58 -11.47
C LEU A 168 22.15 51.64 -12.62
N ALA A 169 21.76 52.14 -13.79
CA ALA A 169 22.60 52.33 -14.97
C ALA A 169 22.86 53.82 -15.21
#